data_AF-A0A4R3ZN74-F1
#
_entry.id   AF-A0A4R3ZN74-F1
#
_cell.length_a   1.000
_cell.length_b   1.000
_cell.length_c   1.000
_cell.angle_alpha   90.00
_cell.angle_beta   90.00
_cell.angle_gamma   90.00
#
_symmetry.space_group_name_H-M   'P 1'
#
loop_
_entity.id
_entity.type
_entity.pdbx_description
1 polymer ?
#
loop_
_entity_poly.entity_id
_entity_poly.type
_entity_poly.pdbx_seq_one_letter_code
_entity_poly.pdbx_strand_id
1 'polypeptide(L)' 'MVVTGFANGMVECRWYDGYSVKHEAFREDELVRGEGGQDNAS' A
#
# COMPACT_ATOMS: atom_id res chain seq x y z
N MET A 1 3.19 -0.13 3.86
CA MET A 1 1.84 0.32 3.45
C MET A 1 0.81 -0.61 4.07
N VAL A 2 -0.25 -0.06 4.64
CA VAL A 2 -1.35 -0.80 5.27
C VAL A 2 -2.66 -0.31 4.69
N VAL A 3 -3.53 -1.24 4.28
CA VAL A 3 -4.88 -0.92 3.82
C VAL A 3 -5.76 -0.64 5.03
N THR A 4 -6.44 0.51 5.04
CA THR A 4 -7.34 0.91 6.13
C THR A 4 -8.80 1.02 5.71
N GLY A 5 -9.08 0.98 4.41
CA GLY A 5 -10.44 1.07 3.88
C GLY A 5 -10.53 0.55 2.46
N PHE A 6 -11.71 0.03 2.11
CA PHE A 6 -12.03 -0.42 0.76
C PHE A 6 -13.48 -0.06 0.45
N ALA A 7 -13.71 0.78 -0.56
CA ALA A 7 -15.05 1.21 -0.96
C ALA A 7 -15.09 1.63 -2.43
N ASN A 8 -16.09 1.16 -3.18
CA ASN A 8 -16.35 1.58 -4.57
C ASN A 8 -15.13 1.49 -5.52
N GLY A 9 -14.31 0.44 -5.37
CA GLY A 9 -13.10 0.26 -6.17
C GLY A 9 -11.96 1.20 -5.81
N MET A 10 -12.02 1.85 -4.64
CA MET A 10 -10.93 2.64 -4.06
C MET A 10 -10.37 1.93 -2.84
N VAL A 11 -9.04 1.94 -2.72
CA VAL A 11 -8.28 1.34 -1.63
C VAL A 11 -7.59 2.45 -0.85
N GLU A 12 -8.02 2.70 0.38
CA GLU A 12 -7.38 3.67 1.26
C GLU A 12 -6.19 3.04 1.97
N CYS A 13 -5.02 3.67 1.83
CA CYS A 13 -3.77 3.16 2.33
C CYS A 13 -3.05 4.19 3.20
N ARG A 14 -2.46 3.72 4.29
CA ARG A 14 -1.57 4.50 5.14
C ARG A 14 -0.19 3.87 5.23
N TRP A 15 0.83 4.71 5.27
CA TRP A 15 2.20 4.28 5.50
C TRP A 15 3.00 5.37 6.18
N TYR A 16 4.13 5.00 6.79
CA TYR A 16 5.09 5.95 7.31
C TYR A 16 6.24 6.07 6.30
N ASP A 17 6.59 7.30 5.94
CA ASP A 17 7.68 7.57 4.99
C ASP A 17 9.04 7.81 5.69
N GLY A 18 9.09 7.74 7.02
CA GLY A 18 10.27 8.08 7.82
C GLY A 18 10.17 9.44 8.54
N TYR A 19 9.19 10.28 8.18
CA TYR A 19 8.97 11.59 8.81
C TYR A 19 7.53 11.78 9.27
N SER A 20 6.57 11.33 8.46
CA SER A 20 5.14 11.55 8.66
C SER A 20 4.32 10.35 8.22
N VAL A 21 3.11 10.22 8.76
CA VAL A 21 2.13 9.29 8.23
C VAL A 21 1.56 9.87 6.94
N LYS A 22 1.67 9.12 5.86
CA LYS A 22 1.04 9.39 4.57
C LYS A 22 -0.27 8.62 4.46
N HIS A 23 -1.22 9.23 3.75
CA HIS A 23 -2.53 8.68 3.46
C HIS A 23 -2.87 8.95 2.01
N GLU A 24 -3.22 7.90 1.27
CA GLU A 24 -3.59 8.02 -0.13
C GLU A 24 -4.60 6.93 -0.50
N ALA A 25 -5.50 7.27 -1.43
CA ALA A 25 -6.50 6.36 -1.97
C ALA A 25 -6.19 6.07 -3.43
N PHE A 26 -6.06 4.79 -3.76
CA PHE A 26 -5.76 4.32 -5.11
C PHE A 26 -6.97 3.63 -5.72
N ARG A 27 -7.08 3.60 -7.05
CA ARG A 27 -7.99 2.66 -7.69
C ARG A 27 -7.48 1.25 -7.51
N GLU A 28 -8.39 0.30 -7.31
CA GLU A 28 -8.02 -1.12 -7.17
C GLU A 28 -7.20 -1.62 -8.36
N ASP A 29 -7.54 -1.22 -9.58
CA ASP A 29 -6.86 -1.65 -10.81
C ASP A 29 -5.49 -1.00 -11.04
N GLU A 30 -5.20 0.11 -10.37
CA GLU A 30 -3.88 0.77 -10.42
C GLU A 30 -2.86 0.11 -9.48
N LEU A 31 -3.33 -0.69 -8.51
CA LEU A 31 -2.44 -1.35 -7.55
C LEU A 31 -1.77 -2.58 -8.15
N VAL A 32 -0.45 -2.49 -8.32
CA VAL A 32 0.39 -3.64 -8.66
C VAL A 32 0.84 -4.36 -7.40
N ARG A 33 0.80 -5.69 -7.44
CA ARG A 33 1.37 -6.51 -6.37
C ARG A 33 2.88 -6.25 -6.35
N GLY A 34 3.37 -5.57 -5.30
CA GLY A 34 4.80 -5.47 -5.07
C GLY A 34 5.39 -6.87 -4.99
N GLU A 35 6.43 -7.14 -5.76
CA GLU A 35 7.28 -8.31 -5.55
C GLU A 35 7.86 -8.15 -4.15
N GLY A 36 7.26 -8.83 -3.18
CA GLY A 36 7.70 -8.75 -1.80
C GLY A 36 9.18 -9.08 -1.79
N GLY A 37 10.00 -8.16 -1.26
CA GLY A 37 11.37 -8.44 -0.87
C GLY A 37 11.37 -9.52 0.21
N GLN A 38 11.13 -10.76 -0.21
CA GLN A 38 11.70 -11.93 0.40
C GLN A 38 13.08 -12.05 -0.24
N ASP A 39 14.02 -11.20 0.20
CA ASP A 39 15.43 -11.59 0.20
C ASP A 39 15.52 -12.78 1.15
N ASN A 40 15.23 -13.93 0.58
CA ASN A 40 15.52 -15.22 1.13
C ASN A 40 17.04 -15.24 1.31
N ALA A 41 17.48 -15.33 2.56
CA ALA A 41 18.87 -15.57 2.89
C ALA A 41 19.39 -16.73 2.02
N SER A 42 20.42 -16.47 1.20
CA SER A 42 21.24 -17.48 0.54
C SER A 42 22.65 -16.94 0.35
#